data_AF-A0A2D8BXY8-F1
#
_entry.id   AF-A0A2D8BXY8-F1
#
_cell.length_a   1.000
_cell.length_b   1.000
_cell.length_c   1.000
_cell.angle_alpha   90.00
_cell.angle_beta   90.00
_cell.angle_gamma   90.00
#
_symmetry.space_group_name_H-M   'P 1'
#
loop_
_entity.id
_entity.type
_entity.pdbx_description
1 polymer ?
#
loop_
_entity_poly.entity_id
_entity_poly.type
_entity_poly.pdbx_seq_one_letter_code
_entity_poly.pdbx_strand_id
1 'polypeptide(L)' 'MNRDRARSLRNNATEPEKRLWYRLRGWRKDGFPVRRQVPIGPYIVDFACHSCRV' A
#
# COMPACT_ATOMS: atom_id res chain seq x y z
N MET A 1 12.56 -6.91 -12.38
CA MET A 1 11.43 -7.86 -12.43
C MET A 1 10.30 -7.58 -11.42
N ASN A 2 10.55 -7.23 -10.15
CA ASN A 2 9.46 -6.91 -9.19
C ASN A 2 8.92 -5.46 -9.23
N ARG A 3 9.68 -4.48 -9.74
CA ARG A 3 9.25 -3.08 -9.80
C ARG A 3 8.16 -2.82 -10.85
N ASP A 4 8.22 -3.53 -11.98
CA ASP A 4 7.29 -3.36 -13.10
C ASP A 4 5.90 -3.94 -12.79
N ARG A 5 5.83 -5.08 -12.10
CA ARG A 5 4.57 -5.63 -11.57
C ARG A 5 3.91 -4.69 -10.56
N ALA A 6 4.68 -4.12 -9.63
CA ALA A 6 4.16 -3.12 -8.70
C ALA A 6 3.63 -1.89 -9.44
N ARG A 7 4.33 -1.40 -10.48
CA ARG A 7 3.82 -0.27 -11.28
C ARG A 7 2.53 -0.61 -12.03
N SER A 8 2.40 -1.82 -12.57
CA SER A 8 1.18 -2.26 -13.26
C SER A 8 -0.01 -2.40 -12.29
N LEU A 9 0.20 -2.97 -11.10
CA LEU A 9 -0.82 -3.03 -10.03
C LEU A 9 -1.23 -1.64 -9.53
N ARG A 10 -0.34 -0.63 -9.60
CA ARG A 10 -0.65 0.79 -9.28
C ARG A 10 -1.68 1.37 -10.25
N ASN A 11 -1.63 0.98 -11.52
CA ASN A 11 -2.53 1.44 -12.57
C ASN A 11 -3.81 0.61 -12.63
N ASN A 12 -3.76 -0.66 -12.21
CA ASN A 12 -4.89 -1.58 -12.23
C ASN A 12 -5.58 -1.75 -10.85
N ALA A 13 -5.31 -0.84 -9.90
CA ALA A 13 -5.94 -0.88 -8.59
C ALA A 13 -7.45 -0.74 -8.71
N THR A 14 -8.18 -1.67 -8.09
CA THR A 14 -9.63 -1.70 -8.08
C THR A 14 -10.19 -0.46 -7.36
N GLU A 15 -11.40 -0.03 -7.73
CA GLU A 15 -12.09 1.08 -7.07
C GLU A 15 -12.16 0.98 -5.53
N PRO A 16 -12.46 -0.19 -4.93
CA PRO A 16 -12.38 -0.34 -3.47
C PRO A 16 -10.98 -0.07 -2.91
N GLU A 17 -9.91 -0.49 -3.58
CA GLU A 17 -8.53 -0.19 -3.15
C GLU A 17 -8.20 1.30 -3.25
N LYS A 18 -8.70 2.00 -4.27
CA LYS A 18 -8.55 3.46 -4.38
C LYS A 18 -9.24 4.19 -3.23
N ARG A 19 -10.47 3.78 -2.88
CA ARG A 19 -11.23 4.34 -1.75
C ARG A 19 -10.53 4.04 -0.42
N LEU A 20 -10.04 2.82 -0.24
CA LEU A 20 -9.29 2.41 0.94
C LEU A 20 -7.99 3.23 1.06
N TRP A 21 -7.26 3.42 -0.03
CA TRP A 21 -6.06 4.24 -0.06
C TRP A 21 -6.33 5.70 0.35
N TYR A 22 -7.43 6.29 -0.13
CA TYR A 22 -7.79 7.66 0.24
C TYR A 22 -7.99 7.81 1.75
N ARG A 23 -8.68 6.84 2.37
CA ARG A 23 -8.87 6.81 3.84
C ARG A 23 -7.56 6.58 4.58
N LEU A 24 -6.78 5.57 4.18
CA LEU A 24 -5.51 5.21 4.82
C LEU A 24 -4.42 6.27 4.66
N ARG A 25 -4.45 7.06 3.58
CA ARG A 25 -3.52 8.18 3.38
C ARG A 25 -3.75 9.29 4.41
N GLY A 26 -5.00 9.47 4.87
CA GLY A 26 -5.35 10.40 5.94
C GLY A 26 -4.65 10.03 7.25
N TRP A 27 -4.57 8.74 7.57
CA TRP A 27 -3.98 8.22 8.80
C TRP A 27 -2.47 8.47 8.93
N ARG A 28 -1.79 8.88 7.84
CA ARG A 28 -0.42 9.38 7.92
C ARG A 28 -0.29 10.62 8.80
N LYS A 29 -1.33 11.47 8.83
CA LYS A 29 -1.39 12.63 9.73
C LYS A 29 -1.61 12.20 11.18
N ASP A 30 -2.29 11.08 11.40
CA ASP A 30 -2.58 10.49 12.71
C ASP A 30 -1.42 9.61 13.24
N GLY A 31 -0.23 9.66 12.63
CA GLY A 31 0.94 8.90 13.09
C GLY A 31 1.04 7.47 12.55
N PHE A 32 0.20 7.07 11.61
CA PHE A 32 0.26 5.75 10.95
C PHE A 32 0.87 5.85 9.54
N PRO A 33 2.19 5.60 9.37
CA PRO A 33 2.84 5.59 8.06
C PRO A 33 2.41 4.37 7.23
N VAL A 34 1.23 4.46 6.61
CA VAL A 34 0.76 3.47 5.63
C VAL A 34 1.50 3.67 4.31
N ARG A 35 1.99 2.58 3.72
CA ARG A 35 2.62 2.51 2.39
C ARG A 35 1.79 1.61 1.48
N ARG A 36 1.68 1.99 0.20
CA ARG A 36 0.97 1.21 -0.83
C ARG A 36 1.96 0.45 -1.71
N GLN A 37 1.68 -0.82 -1.99
CA GLN A 37 2.48 -1.72 -2.82
C GLN A 37 3.91 -1.87 -2.31
N VAL A 38 4.01 -2.48 -1.14
CA VAL A 38 5.29 -2.76 -0.50
C VAL A 38 5.70 -4.18 -0.88
N PRO A 39 6.88 -4.37 -1.49
CA PRO A 39 7.45 -5.70 -1.64
C PRO A 39 7.90 -6.20 -0.26
N ILE A 40 7.34 -7.32 0.21
CA ILE A 40 7.70 -8.02 1.44
C ILE A 40 8.13 -9.43 1.06
N GLY A 41 9.44 -9.67 1.01
CA GLY A 41 10.00 -10.95 0.58
C GLY A 41 9.52 -11.32 -0.84
N PRO A 42 8.92 -12.52 -1.03
CA PRO A 42 8.40 -12.95 -2.33
C PRO A 42 7.01 -12.36 -2.66
N TYR A 43 6.37 -11.62 -1.75
CA TYR A 43 5.03 -11.08 -1.92
C TYR A 43 5.04 -9.56 -2.16
N ILE A 44 4.04 -9.06 -2.88
CA ILE A 44 3.77 -7.63 -3.00
C ILE A 44 2.45 -7.39 -2.27
N VAL A 45 2.51 -6.67 -1.15
CA VAL A 45 1.31 -6.33 -0.38
C VAL A 45 0.76 -4.97 -0.82
N ASP A 46 -0.54 -4.87 -1.01
CA ASP A 46 -1.18 -3.64 -1.49
C ASP A 46 -1.11 -2.52 -0.46
N PHE A 47 -1.22 -2.81 0.83
CA PHE A 47 -1.07 -1.85 1.93
C PHE A 47 -0.24 -2.45 3.07
N ALA A 48 0.69 -1.67 3.61
CA ALA A 48 1.46 -2.03 4.80
C ALA A 48 1.62 -0.82 5.72
N CYS A 49 1.39 -1.01 7.02
CA CYS A 49 1.66 -0.01 8.05
C CYS A 49 2.91 -0.42 8.83
N HIS A 50 3.96 0.40 8.81
CA HIS A 50 5.19 0.11 9.54
C HIS A 50 5.14 0.48 11.04
N SER A 51 4.06 1.12 11.50
CA SER A 51 3.94 1.59 12.89
C SER A 51 3.37 0.54 13.85
N CYS A 52 2.63 -0.45 13.33
CA CYS A 52 2.18 -1.59 14.15
C CYS A 52 3.25 -2.68 14.12
N ARG A 53 4.35 -2.45 14.84
CA ARG A 53 5.23 -3.54 15.26
C ARG A 53 4.70 -4.01 16.61
N VAL A 54 3.93 -5.11 16.59
CA VAL A 54 3.58 -5.85 17.81
C VAL A 54 4.81 -6.50 18.40
#